data_AF-A0A1T1BLZ7-F1
#
_entry.id   AF-A0A1T1BLZ7-F1
#
_cell.length_a   1.000
_cell.length_b   1.000
_cell.length_c   1.000
_cell.angle_alpha   90.00
_cell.angle_beta   90.00
_cell.angle_gamma   90.00
#
_symmetry.space_group_name_H-M   'P 1'
#
loop_
_entity.id
_entity.type
_entity.pdbx_description
1 polymer ?
#
loop_
_entity_poly.entity_id
_entity_poly.type
_entity_poly.pdbx_seq_one_letter_code
_entity_poly.pdbx_strand_id
1 'polypeptide(L)'
;MEFFKDNSKVNECNNLKSALLLLTNKTNKVIYQKYESLSKVSNHHKAYLLFHSNHNDENVEFKKNIRIFPFTNDILADIGYKAIGEDLLPGNNHFPLLQFFLENPGYNFYWLIEDDVHYNGNWQDFFAFFLKFNSADFISSHMNDFNENPNWYWWNTLFHQKKIILSENKVRSFNPIYRLSNKALEYLHNQLKNGWQGHHEVLIPTLLKHGGFNIQDFGGLGPYVPENCKNRFYKRIDINQSNELFGNSMRFKPNIFDQEITESLLYHPAKFSEEKNI
;
A
#
# COMPACT_ATOMS: atom_id res chain seq x y z
N MET A 1 -43.54 -4.41 4.31
CA MET A 1 -42.54 -4.64 3.25
C MET A 1 -41.22 -4.87 3.97
N GLU A 2 -40.92 -6.13 4.31
CA GLU A 2 -39.72 -6.50 5.04
C GLU A 2 -38.52 -6.46 4.09
N PHE A 3 -37.52 -5.64 4.44
CA PHE A 3 -36.21 -5.68 3.81
C PHE A 3 -35.52 -6.98 4.24
N PHE A 4 -35.55 -8.00 3.38
CA PHE A 4 -34.63 -9.14 3.48
C PHE A 4 -33.20 -8.60 3.36
N LYS A 5 -32.49 -8.49 4.49
CA LYS A 5 -31.02 -8.39 4.47
C LYS A 5 -30.52 -9.67 3.83
N ASP A 6 -29.91 -9.52 2.67
CA ASP A 6 -29.29 -10.62 1.93
C ASP A 6 -28.09 -11.16 2.73
N ASN A 7 -28.36 -12.18 3.55
CA ASN A 7 -27.38 -12.81 4.43
C ASN A 7 -26.30 -13.58 3.66
N SER A 8 -26.44 -13.78 2.34
CA SER A 8 -25.44 -14.45 1.51
C SER A 8 -24.15 -13.63 1.37
N LYS A 9 -24.27 -12.32 1.10
CA LYS A 9 -23.12 -11.39 0.99
C LYS A 9 -22.39 -11.18 2.32
N VAL A 10 -23.12 -11.23 3.43
CA VAL A 10 -22.54 -11.12 4.79
C VAL A 10 -21.69 -12.37 5.10
N ASN A 11 -22.16 -13.56 4.71
CA ASN A 11 -21.42 -14.80 4.88
C ASN A 11 -20.19 -14.93 3.96
N GLU A 12 -20.22 -14.38 2.74
CA GLU A 12 -19.04 -14.34 1.86
C GLU A 12 -17.90 -13.48 2.43
N CYS A 13 -18.22 -12.31 3.01
CA CYS A 13 -17.20 -11.45 3.64
C CYS A 13 -16.55 -12.13 4.85
N ASN A 14 -17.27 -13.00 5.56
CA ASN A 14 -16.76 -13.71 6.74
C ASN A 14 -15.68 -14.75 6.42
N ASN A 15 -15.45 -15.11 5.16
CA ASN A 15 -14.39 -16.05 4.79
C ASN A 15 -13.15 -15.40 4.16
N LEU A 16 -13.23 -14.10 3.86
CA LEU A 16 -12.13 -13.37 3.24
C LEU A 16 -11.01 -13.15 4.25
N LYS A 17 -9.78 -13.50 3.85
CA LYS A 17 -8.58 -13.37 4.68
C LYS A 17 -7.62 -12.35 4.08
N SER A 18 -6.97 -11.56 4.93
CA SER A 18 -5.90 -10.66 4.48
C SER A 18 -4.60 -10.84 5.24
N ALA A 19 -3.48 -10.73 4.53
CA ALA A 19 -2.19 -10.46 5.13
C ALA A 19 -2.02 -8.94 5.32
N LEU A 20 -1.61 -8.50 6.50
CA LEU A 20 -1.27 -7.11 6.81
C LEU A 20 0.25 -7.02 7.00
N LEU A 21 0.95 -6.44 6.03
CA LEU A 21 2.41 -6.40 6.00
C LEU A 21 2.90 -5.01 6.39
N LEU A 22 3.54 -4.89 7.56
CA LEU A 22 4.22 -3.67 7.99
C LEU A 22 5.66 -3.70 7.47
N LEU A 23 5.97 -2.87 6.47
CA LEU A 23 7.28 -2.76 5.83
C LEU A 23 8.19 -1.83 6.63
N THR A 24 9.32 -2.33 7.12
CA THR A 24 10.27 -1.53 7.90
C THR A 24 11.68 -2.12 7.89
N ASN A 25 12.67 -1.28 8.19
CA ASN A 25 14.02 -1.67 8.58
C ASN A 25 14.33 -1.30 10.06
N LYS A 26 13.30 -0.92 10.84
CA LYS A 26 13.44 -0.40 12.20
C LYS A 26 12.91 -1.39 13.24
N THR A 27 13.52 -1.35 14.42
CA THR A 27 13.22 -2.26 15.55
C THR A 27 12.87 -1.51 16.83
N ASN A 28 12.42 -0.26 16.70
CA ASN A 28 12.10 0.59 17.84
C ASN A 28 10.69 0.35 18.40
N LYS A 29 10.41 0.94 19.56
CA LYS A 29 9.12 0.84 20.26
C LYS A 29 7.93 1.24 19.41
N VAL A 30 8.06 2.27 18.57
CA VAL A 30 6.98 2.77 17.70
C VAL A 30 6.57 1.71 16.69
N ILE A 31 7.53 1.03 16.06
CA ILE A 31 7.26 -0.09 15.14
C ILE A 31 6.52 -1.22 15.86
N TYR A 32 6.96 -1.58 17.06
CA TYR A 32 6.29 -2.64 17.83
C TYR A 32 4.85 -2.27 18.18
N GLN A 33 4.59 -1.03 18.55
CA GLN A 33 3.23 -0.56 18.82
C GLN A 33 2.33 -0.58 17.56
N LYS A 34 2.89 -0.23 16.39
CA LYS A 34 2.18 -0.34 15.11
C LYS A 34 1.85 -1.80 14.79
N TYR A 35 2.81 -2.72 14.91
CA TYR A 35 2.57 -4.15 14.72
C TYR A 35 1.55 -4.71 15.72
N GLU A 36 1.66 -4.35 17.00
CA GLU A 36 0.70 -4.79 18.03
C GLU A 36 -0.73 -4.30 17.73
N SER A 37 -0.88 -3.09 17.17
CA SER A 37 -2.17 -2.56 16.76
C SER A 37 -2.76 -3.34 15.57
N LEU A 38 -1.94 -3.65 14.57
CA LEU A 38 -2.35 -4.45 13.40
C LEU A 38 -2.65 -5.91 13.76
N SER A 39 -1.90 -6.51 14.69
CA SER A 39 -2.08 -7.92 15.08
C SER A 39 -3.32 -8.17 15.96
N LYS A 40 -3.92 -7.11 16.51
CA LYS A 40 -5.20 -7.16 17.24
C LYS A 40 -6.43 -7.03 16.33
N VAL A 41 -6.23 -6.72 15.05
CA VAL A 41 -7.31 -6.73 14.05
C VAL A 41 -7.83 -8.17 13.93
N SER A 42 -9.16 -8.34 13.76
CA SER A 42 -9.91 -9.60 13.78
C SER A 42 -9.20 -10.79 13.15
N ASN A 43 -9.55 -12.01 13.60
CA ASN A 43 -8.96 -13.28 13.17
C ASN A 43 -8.91 -13.55 11.65
N HIS A 44 -9.68 -12.81 10.84
CA HIS A 44 -9.61 -12.86 9.36
C HIS A 44 -8.32 -12.23 8.81
N HIS A 45 -7.65 -11.40 9.60
CA HIS A 45 -6.42 -10.73 9.23
C HIS A 45 -5.23 -11.31 10.00
N LYS A 46 -4.10 -11.44 9.32
CA LYS A 46 -2.84 -11.84 9.95
C LYS A 46 -1.79 -10.78 9.67
N ALA A 47 -1.29 -10.17 10.74
CA ALA A 47 -0.21 -9.19 10.66
C ALA A 47 1.16 -9.87 10.59
N TYR A 48 2.04 -9.29 9.78
CA TYR A 48 3.44 -9.66 9.60
C TYR A 48 4.29 -8.40 9.60
N LEU A 49 5.50 -8.52 10.15
CA LEU A 49 6.56 -7.55 9.97
C LEU A 49 7.36 -7.96 8.73
N LEU A 50 7.27 -7.17 7.67
CA LEU A 50 8.06 -7.34 6.45
C LEU A 50 9.37 -6.57 6.67
N PHE A 51 10.39 -7.29 7.13
CA PHE A 51 11.58 -6.69 7.73
C PHE A 51 12.76 -6.71 6.75
N HIS A 52 13.22 -5.53 6.37
CA HIS A 52 14.46 -5.40 5.61
C HIS A 52 15.63 -5.55 6.58
N SER A 53 16.29 -6.70 6.53
CA SER A 53 17.51 -6.97 7.28
C SER A 53 18.71 -6.58 6.42
N ASN A 54 19.58 -5.71 6.92
CA ASN A 54 20.89 -5.58 6.29
C ASN A 54 21.73 -6.81 6.66
N HIS A 55 22.68 -7.22 5.82
CA HIS A 55 23.58 -8.35 6.12
C HIS A 55 24.38 -8.18 7.44
N ASN A 56 24.42 -6.97 8.01
CA ASN A 56 25.09 -6.66 9.26
C ASN A 56 24.17 -6.78 10.51
N ASP A 57 22.89 -7.09 10.34
CA ASP A 57 21.88 -7.14 11.42
C ASP A 57 21.74 -8.54 12.04
N GLU A 58 22.84 -9.27 12.20
CA GLU A 58 22.84 -10.67 12.71
C GLU A 58 22.28 -10.82 14.15
N ASN A 59 21.99 -9.72 14.85
CA ASN A 59 21.58 -9.71 16.26
C ASN A 59 20.25 -8.99 16.54
N VAL A 60 19.35 -8.86 15.57
CA VAL A 60 18.03 -8.26 15.85
C VAL A 60 17.15 -9.24 16.63
N GLU A 61 17.08 -9.08 17.95
CA GLU A 61 16.14 -9.80 18.79
C GLU A 61 14.73 -9.21 18.70
N PHE A 62 13.81 -10.00 18.15
CA PHE A 62 12.39 -9.66 18.14
C PHE A 62 11.65 -10.30 19.31
N LYS A 63 10.59 -9.64 19.79
CA LYS A 63 9.68 -10.25 20.77
C LYS A 63 9.11 -11.55 20.21
N LYS A 64 9.00 -12.60 21.04
CA LYS A 64 8.59 -13.98 20.68
C LYS A 64 7.27 -14.14 19.90
N ASN A 65 6.42 -13.11 19.83
CA ASN A 65 5.07 -13.18 19.23
C ASN A 65 4.93 -12.41 17.91
N ILE A 66 6.05 -11.96 17.32
CA ILE A 66 6.03 -11.23 16.04
C ILE A 66 6.21 -12.23 14.90
N ARG A 67 5.32 -12.18 13.91
CA ARG A 67 5.48 -12.92 12.65
C ARG A 67 6.34 -12.07 11.75
N ILE A 68 7.50 -12.58 11.37
CA ILE A 68 8.49 -11.83 10.60
C ILE A 68 8.67 -12.51 9.27
N PHE A 69 8.69 -11.70 8.22
CA PHE A 69 9.14 -12.08 6.91
C PHE A 69 10.40 -11.25 6.60
N PRO A 70 11.59 -11.80 6.83
CA PRO A 70 12.83 -11.09 6.57
C PRO A 70 13.12 -11.06 5.06
N PHE A 71 13.78 -10.01 4.60
CA PHE A 71 14.32 -9.92 3.25
C PHE A 71 15.53 -8.98 3.20
N THR A 72 16.38 -9.16 2.19
CA THR A 72 17.55 -8.31 1.89
C THR A 72 17.36 -7.67 0.51
N ASN A 73 18.35 -6.89 0.04
CA ASN A 73 18.35 -6.39 -1.33
C ASN A 73 18.51 -7.50 -2.39
N ASP A 74 18.93 -8.70 -2.01
CA ASP A 74 19.06 -9.86 -2.91
C ASP A 74 17.73 -10.20 -3.60
N ILE A 75 16.61 -9.82 -2.97
CA ILE A 75 15.26 -9.97 -3.53
C ILE A 75 15.09 -9.35 -4.93
N LEU A 76 15.88 -8.32 -5.26
CA LEU A 76 15.85 -7.67 -6.57
C LEU A 76 16.38 -8.61 -7.68
N ALA A 77 17.30 -9.51 -7.34
CA ALA A 77 17.85 -10.51 -8.24
C ALA A 77 17.08 -11.84 -8.15
N ASP A 78 16.78 -12.31 -6.94
CA ASP A 78 16.30 -13.67 -6.67
C ASP A 78 14.93 -13.96 -7.29
N ILE A 79 14.02 -12.97 -7.31
CA ILE A 79 12.70 -13.17 -7.92
C ILE A 79 12.79 -13.16 -9.46
N GLY A 80 13.88 -12.66 -10.04
CA GLY A 80 14.09 -12.61 -11.47
C GLY A 80 13.18 -11.62 -12.20
N TYR A 81 12.82 -10.52 -11.53
CA TYR A 81 12.21 -9.35 -12.17
C TYR A 81 13.29 -8.35 -12.60
N LYS A 82 12.90 -7.33 -13.36
CA LYS A 82 13.80 -6.20 -13.67
C LYS A 82 13.49 -5.02 -12.76
N ALA A 83 14.43 -4.70 -11.88
CA ALA A 83 14.35 -3.55 -10.99
C ALA A 83 14.70 -2.24 -11.72
N ILE A 84 14.15 -1.11 -11.25
CA ILE A 84 14.58 0.22 -11.68
C ILE A 84 15.72 0.71 -10.78
N GLY A 85 16.93 0.24 -11.05
CA GLY A 85 18.12 0.53 -10.24
C GLY A 85 18.57 -0.65 -9.39
N GLU A 86 19.57 -0.42 -8.54
CA GLU A 86 20.23 -1.45 -7.72
C GLU A 86 19.65 -1.56 -6.30
N ASP A 87 18.87 -0.57 -5.88
CA ASP A 87 18.32 -0.46 -4.53
C ASP A 87 16.81 -0.71 -4.49
N LEU A 88 16.31 -1.11 -3.32
CA LEU A 88 14.87 -1.24 -3.08
C LEU A 88 14.15 0.11 -3.25
N LEU A 89 14.82 1.19 -2.84
CA LEU A 89 14.32 2.55 -2.95
C LEU A 89 15.22 3.36 -3.90
N PRO A 90 14.64 4.20 -4.77
CA PRO A 90 13.21 4.42 -4.97
C PRO A 90 12.56 3.38 -5.90
N GLY A 91 11.34 2.94 -5.56
CA GLY A 91 10.41 2.36 -6.53
C GLY A 91 10.36 0.84 -6.68
N ASN A 92 11.25 0.09 -6.04
CA ASN A 92 11.25 -1.39 -6.04
C ASN A 92 10.69 -2.00 -4.74
N ASN A 93 10.18 -1.17 -3.81
CA ASN A 93 9.55 -1.55 -2.52
C ASN A 93 8.34 -2.51 -2.60
N HIS A 94 7.86 -2.85 -3.80
CA HIS A 94 6.82 -3.86 -4.01
C HIS A 94 7.36 -5.30 -4.15
N PHE A 95 8.66 -5.49 -4.35
CA PHE A 95 9.28 -6.81 -4.49
C PHE A 95 9.10 -7.68 -3.23
N PRO A 96 9.27 -7.17 -2.00
CA PRO A 96 9.03 -7.92 -0.76
C PRO A 96 7.60 -8.43 -0.63
N LEU A 97 6.62 -7.63 -1.06
CA LEU A 97 5.22 -8.05 -1.09
C LEU A 97 5.00 -9.20 -2.07
N LEU A 98 5.62 -9.15 -3.27
CA LEU A 98 5.51 -10.21 -4.25
C LEU A 98 6.17 -11.51 -3.78
N GLN A 99 7.34 -11.45 -3.13
CA GLN A 99 7.96 -12.63 -2.53
C GLN A 99 7.06 -13.23 -1.44
N PHE A 100 6.56 -12.40 -0.53
CA PHE A 100 5.65 -12.84 0.52
C PHE A 100 4.43 -13.55 -0.08
N PHE A 101 3.84 -12.99 -1.14
CA PHE A 101 2.71 -13.58 -1.86
C PHE A 101 3.04 -14.96 -2.44
N LEU A 102 4.19 -15.11 -3.11
CA LEU A 102 4.60 -16.38 -3.72
C LEU A 102 4.80 -17.48 -2.66
N GLU A 103 5.33 -17.13 -1.49
CA GLU A 103 5.50 -18.07 -0.37
C GLU A 103 4.21 -18.29 0.45
N ASN A 104 3.27 -17.36 0.39
CA ASN A 104 2.04 -17.38 1.17
C ASN A 104 0.81 -17.03 0.31
N PRO A 105 0.46 -17.83 -0.73
CA PRO A 105 -0.61 -17.49 -1.68
C PRO A 105 -2.03 -17.68 -1.13
N GLY A 106 -2.18 -18.04 0.15
CA GLY A 106 -3.47 -18.43 0.75
C GLY A 106 -4.38 -17.27 1.20
N TYR A 107 -4.01 -16.02 0.97
CA TYR A 107 -4.83 -14.86 1.35
C TYR A 107 -5.61 -14.31 0.16
N ASN A 108 -6.79 -13.75 0.41
CA ASN A 108 -7.58 -13.07 -0.61
C ASN A 108 -7.01 -11.70 -0.92
N PHE A 109 -6.48 -11.01 0.10
CA PHE A 109 -5.91 -9.68 -0.02
C PHE A 109 -4.60 -9.53 0.73
N TYR A 110 -3.75 -8.65 0.24
CA TYR A 110 -2.46 -8.33 0.83
C TYR A 110 -2.37 -6.82 0.97
N TRP A 111 -2.23 -6.36 2.20
CA TRP A 111 -1.96 -4.96 2.50
C TRP A 111 -0.46 -4.78 2.71
N LEU A 112 0.14 -3.80 2.05
CA LEU A 112 1.46 -3.30 2.40
C LEU A 112 1.31 -1.93 3.04
N ILE A 113 2.01 -1.72 4.15
CA ILE A 113 1.94 -0.51 4.97
C ILE A 113 3.38 -0.10 5.31
N GLU A 114 3.81 1.08 4.84
CA GLU A 114 5.10 1.66 5.18
C GLU A 114 5.13 2.11 6.64
N ASP A 115 6.33 2.07 7.24
CA ASP A 115 6.50 2.28 8.67
C ASP A 115 6.30 3.72 9.15
N ASP A 116 6.15 4.68 8.26
CA ASP A 116 5.82 6.07 8.55
C ASP A 116 4.39 6.44 8.14
N VAL A 117 3.57 5.45 7.79
CA VAL A 117 2.11 5.59 7.83
C VAL A 117 1.64 5.57 9.28
N HIS A 118 0.78 6.52 9.63
CA HIS A 118 0.06 6.53 10.89
C HIS A 118 -1.44 6.63 10.63
N TYR A 119 -2.23 5.80 11.30
CA TYR A 119 -3.68 5.94 11.30
C TYR A 119 -4.14 6.44 12.66
N ASN A 120 -4.75 7.63 12.71
CA ASN A 120 -5.32 8.20 13.93
C ASN A 120 -6.79 7.76 14.14
N GLY A 121 -7.15 6.61 13.57
CA GLY A 121 -8.45 5.97 13.72
C GLY A 121 -8.30 4.53 14.17
N ASN A 122 -9.36 3.73 13.97
CA ASN A 122 -9.37 2.33 14.38
C ASN A 122 -9.05 1.38 13.20
N TRP A 123 -7.91 0.70 13.25
CA TRP A 123 -7.51 -0.28 12.22
C TRP A 123 -8.55 -1.37 11.98
N GLN A 124 -9.27 -1.83 13.01
CA GLN A 124 -10.36 -2.80 12.86
C GLN A 124 -11.44 -2.28 11.91
N ASP A 125 -11.86 -1.03 12.10
CA ASP A 125 -12.90 -0.42 11.28
C ASP A 125 -12.41 -0.18 9.85
N PHE A 126 -11.14 0.24 9.70
CA PHE A 126 -10.52 0.43 8.39
C PHE A 126 -10.52 -0.87 7.56
N PHE A 127 -9.98 -1.96 8.12
CA PHE A 127 -9.89 -3.22 7.38
C PHE A 127 -11.27 -3.87 7.18
N ALA A 128 -12.14 -3.83 8.19
CA ALA A 128 -13.51 -4.34 8.07
C ALA A 128 -14.33 -3.56 7.02
N PHE A 129 -14.08 -2.25 6.87
CA PHE A 129 -14.70 -1.45 5.82
C PHE A 129 -14.28 -1.97 4.43
N PHE A 130 -12.98 -2.18 4.20
CA PHE A 130 -12.47 -2.62 2.90
C PHE A 130 -12.72 -4.10 2.58
N LEU A 131 -13.06 -4.94 3.55
CA LEU A 131 -13.59 -6.28 3.26
C LEU A 131 -14.87 -6.24 2.41
N LYS A 132 -15.67 -5.17 2.55
CA LYS A 132 -16.89 -4.97 1.74
C LYS A 132 -16.58 -4.58 0.29
N PHE A 133 -15.35 -4.14 0.03
CA PHE A 133 -14.83 -3.80 -1.30
C PHE A 133 -14.12 -5.00 -1.91
N ASN A 134 -14.68 -6.20 -1.77
CA ASN A 134 -14.02 -7.43 -2.19
C ASN A 134 -13.83 -7.56 -3.71
N SER A 135 -14.58 -6.78 -4.49
CA SER A 135 -14.45 -6.68 -5.94
C SER A 135 -13.33 -5.72 -6.39
N ALA A 136 -12.73 -4.95 -5.48
CA ALA A 136 -11.62 -4.06 -5.80
C ALA A 136 -10.29 -4.82 -5.69
N ASP A 137 -9.52 -4.78 -6.76
CA ASP A 137 -8.30 -5.55 -6.93
C ASP A 137 -7.05 -4.77 -6.53
N PHE A 138 -7.12 -3.45 -6.61
CA PHE A 138 -6.11 -2.55 -6.11
C PHE A 138 -6.77 -1.38 -5.39
N ILE A 139 -6.36 -1.13 -4.15
CA ILE A 139 -6.81 0.01 -3.37
C ILE A 139 -5.58 0.77 -2.88
N SER A 140 -5.51 2.07 -3.20
CA SER A 140 -4.40 2.94 -2.81
C SER A 140 -4.87 4.39 -2.63
N SER A 141 -3.95 5.35 -2.50
CA SER A 141 -4.26 6.78 -2.40
C SER A 141 -3.80 7.57 -3.62
N HIS A 142 -4.35 8.77 -3.82
CA HIS A 142 -3.98 9.71 -4.88
C HIS A 142 -3.85 9.07 -6.26
N MET A 143 -4.89 8.32 -6.65
CA MET A 143 -4.97 7.74 -7.99
C MET A 143 -5.38 8.78 -9.00
N ASN A 144 -4.55 8.97 -10.03
CA ASN A 144 -4.77 9.99 -11.05
C ASN A 144 -4.28 9.48 -12.41
N ASP A 145 -4.96 9.87 -13.48
CA ASP A 145 -4.52 9.63 -14.85
C ASP A 145 -3.33 10.52 -15.24
N PHE A 146 -2.59 10.10 -16.27
CA PHE A 146 -1.47 10.87 -16.82
C PHE A 146 -1.78 12.34 -17.07
N ASN A 147 -2.96 12.64 -17.64
CA ASN A 147 -3.37 13.98 -18.02
C ASN A 147 -3.49 14.96 -16.83
N GLU A 148 -3.63 14.46 -15.60
CA GLU A 148 -3.71 15.32 -14.41
C GLU A 148 -2.35 15.86 -13.98
N ASN A 149 -1.26 15.16 -14.31
CA ASN A 149 0.10 15.62 -14.04
C ASN A 149 1.09 15.03 -15.06
N PRO A 150 1.09 15.52 -16.31
CA PRO A 150 1.90 14.93 -17.39
C PRO A 150 3.41 15.06 -17.16
N ASN A 151 3.84 16.00 -16.32
CA ASN A 151 5.25 16.28 -16.02
C ASN A 151 5.82 15.44 -14.87
N TRP A 152 5.05 14.51 -14.30
CA TRP A 152 5.53 13.67 -13.21
C TRP A 152 6.61 12.69 -13.70
N TYR A 153 7.80 12.81 -13.13
CA TYR A 153 9.02 12.16 -13.62
C TYR A 153 8.96 10.62 -13.66
N TRP A 154 8.16 9.98 -12.80
CA TRP A 154 8.06 8.52 -12.77
C TRP A 154 7.34 7.90 -13.97
N TRP A 155 6.59 8.68 -14.78
CA TRP A 155 5.90 8.16 -15.97
C TRP A 155 6.82 7.43 -16.97
N ASN A 156 8.08 7.87 -17.04
CA ASN A 156 9.06 7.36 -17.99
C ASN A 156 9.77 6.08 -17.52
N THR A 157 9.53 5.66 -16.27
CA THR A 157 10.10 4.41 -15.75
C THR A 157 9.34 3.18 -16.22
N LEU A 158 8.05 3.32 -16.56
CA LEU A 158 7.25 2.20 -17.06
C LEU A 158 7.74 1.78 -18.45
N PHE A 159 8.29 0.57 -18.53
CA PHE A 159 8.96 0.10 -19.73
C PHE A 159 8.76 -1.41 -19.95
N HIS A 160 8.66 -1.79 -21.22
CA HIS A 160 8.84 -3.16 -21.70
C HIS A 160 9.49 -3.11 -23.08
N GLN A 161 10.41 -4.03 -23.35
CA GLN A 161 11.17 -4.08 -24.61
C GLN A 161 10.33 -4.24 -25.90
N LYS A 162 9.11 -4.78 -25.81
CA LYS A 162 8.30 -5.22 -26.97
C LYS A 162 6.87 -4.69 -26.94
N LYS A 163 6.44 -4.09 -25.82
CA LYS A 163 5.06 -3.66 -25.58
C LYS A 163 5.08 -2.19 -25.18
N ILE A 164 4.06 -1.46 -25.60
CA ILE A 164 3.92 -0.04 -25.31
C ILE A 164 2.54 0.18 -24.69
N ILE A 165 2.48 0.92 -23.60
CA ILE A 165 1.25 1.51 -23.06
C ILE A 165 1.35 3.01 -23.32
N LEU A 166 0.41 3.53 -24.09
CA LEU A 166 0.33 4.95 -24.42
C LEU A 166 0.11 5.79 -23.16
N SER A 167 0.63 7.02 -23.14
CA SER A 167 0.64 7.87 -21.96
C SER A 167 -0.77 8.12 -21.40
N GLU A 168 -1.76 8.34 -22.25
CA GLU A 168 -3.16 8.54 -21.86
C GLU A 168 -3.78 7.34 -21.13
N ASN A 169 -3.17 6.15 -21.23
CA ASN A 169 -3.61 4.94 -20.54
C ASN A 169 -2.83 4.68 -19.24
N LYS A 170 -1.86 5.53 -18.89
CA LYS A 170 -1.10 5.42 -17.65
C LYS A 170 -1.86 6.02 -16.49
N VAL A 171 -1.77 5.33 -15.35
CA VAL A 171 -2.30 5.77 -14.06
C VAL A 171 -1.17 5.75 -13.04
N ARG A 172 -1.19 6.71 -12.14
CA ARG A 172 -0.34 6.69 -10.95
C ARG A 172 -1.17 6.54 -9.70
N SER A 173 -0.53 6.05 -8.65
CA SER A 173 -1.05 6.04 -7.28
C SER A 173 0.06 6.48 -6.33
N PHE A 174 -0.29 6.85 -5.11
CA PHE A 174 0.64 7.08 -4.01
C PHE A 174 0.54 5.91 -3.04
N ASN A 175 1.62 5.14 -2.90
CA ASN A 175 1.58 3.78 -2.35
C ASN A 175 2.22 3.57 -0.95
N PRO A 176 2.18 4.49 0.02
CA PRO A 176 2.70 4.20 1.35
C PRO A 176 1.80 3.22 2.12
N ILE A 177 0.52 3.10 1.74
CA ILE A 177 -0.37 2.02 2.16
C ILE A 177 -1.26 1.63 0.98
N TYR A 178 -1.32 0.34 0.68
CA TYR A 178 -2.17 -0.16 -0.40
C TYR A 178 -2.56 -1.62 -0.21
N ARG A 179 -3.61 -2.04 -0.90
CA ARG A 179 -4.10 -3.41 -0.95
C ARG A 179 -4.06 -3.96 -2.36
N LEU A 180 -3.61 -5.19 -2.53
CA LEU A 180 -3.78 -5.97 -3.75
C LEU A 180 -4.60 -7.23 -3.48
N SER A 181 -5.46 -7.61 -4.41
CA SER A 181 -6.09 -8.93 -4.40
C SER A 181 -5.09 -10.00 -4.85
N ASN A 182 -5.35 -11.26 -4.47
CA ASN A 182 -4.54 -12.40 -4.85
C ASN A 182 -4.32 -12.49 -6.38
N LYS A 183 -5.42 -12.40 -7.15
CA LYS A 183 -5.37 -12.43 -8.62
C LYS A 183 -4.64 -11.23 -9.22
N ALA A 184 -4.65 -10.07 -8.56
CA ALA A 184 -3.88 -8.91 -9.00
C ALA A 184 -2.37 -9.15 -8.84
N LEU A 185 -1.96 -9.74 -7.72
CA LEU A 185 -0.56 -10.13 -7.49
C LEU A 185 -0.08 -11.22 -8.45
N GLU A 186 -0.91 -12.23 -8.73
CA GLU A 186 -0.61 -13.25 -9.73
C GLU A 186 -0.42 -12.63 -11.13
N TYR A 187 -1.31 -11.72 -11.52
CA TYR A 187 -1.16 -11.01 -12.79
C TYR A 187 0.10 -10.14 -12.82
N LEU A 188 0.39 -9.39 -11.77
CA LEU A 188 1.61 -8.57 -11.67
C LEU A 188 2.87 -9.43 -11.74
N HIS A 189 2.92 -10.56 -11.02
CA HIS A 189 4.00 -11.53 -11.11
C HIS A 189 4.25 -11.94 -12.56
N ASN A 190 3.20 -12.31 -13.29
CA ASN A 190 3.29 -12.70 -14.68
C ASN A 190 3.76 -11.54 -15.59
N GLN A 191 3.28 -10.31 -15.37
CA GLN A 191 3.72 -9.15 -16.15
C GLN A 191 5.20 -8.81 -15.91
N LEU A 192 5.66 -8.88 -14.66
CA LEU A 192 7.05 -8.63 -14.29
C LEU A 192 7.98 -9.72 -14.85
N LYS A 193 7.60 -11.01 -14.76
CA LYS A 193 8.30 -12.11 -15.45
C LYS A 193 8.33 -11.93 -16.97
N ASN A 194 7.30 -11.33 -17.55
CA ASN A 194 7.23 -11.03 -18.97
C ASN A 194 8.12 -9.84 -19.39
N GLY A 195 8.73 -9.14 -18.43
CA GLY A 195 9.73 -8.11 -18.67
C GLY A 195 9.21 -6.67 -18.56
N TRP A 196 8.02 -6.46 -18.01
CA TRP A 196 7.63 -5.14 -17.53
C TRP A 196 8.50 -4.72 -16.34
N GLN A 197 8.84 -3.44 -16.30
CA GLN A 197 9.56 -2.78 -15.20
C GLN A 197 9.10 -1.33 -15.06
N GLY A 198 9.37 -0.73 -13.92
CA GLY A 198 8.99 0.65 -13.63
C GLY A 198 8.83 0.92 -12.14
N HIS A 199 8.73 2.20 -11.79
CA HIS A 199 8.43 2.61 -10.43
C HIS A 199 7.06 2.09 -10.02
N HIS A 200 6.96 1.45 -8.86
CA HIS A 200 5.73 0.76 -8.42
C HIS A 200 4.46 1.64 -8.46
N GLU A 201 4.59 2.95 -8.20
CA GLU A 201 3.50 3.93 -8.25
C GLU A 201 2.96 4.22 -9.65
N VAL A 202 3.67 3.87 -10.73
CA VAL A 202 3.13 3.88 -12.10
C VAL A 202 2.86 2.45 -12.58
N LEU A 203 3.75 1.51 -12.25
CA LEU A 203 3.72 0.14 -12.77
C LEU A 203 2.48 -0.61 -12.31
N ILE A 204 2.21 -0.64 -11.01
CA ILE A 204 1.09 -1.39 -10.44
C ILE A 204 -0.26 -0.86 -10.97
N PRO A 205 -0.62 0.43 -10.78
CA PRO A 205 -1.90 0.94 -11.24
C PRO A 205 -2.08 0.81 -12.75
N THR A 206 -1.04 1.12 -13.54
CA THR A 206 -1.15 1.09 -15.01
C THR A 206 -1.35 -0.33 -15.53
N LEU A 207 -0.55 -1.30 -15.06
CA LEU A 207 -0.67 -2.69 -15.53
C LEU A 207 -2.01 -3.30 -15.13
N LEU A 208 -2.51 -3.00 -13.93
CA LEU A 208 -3.80 -3.50 -13.44
C LEU A 208 -4.97 -2.87 -14.22
N LYS A 209 -4.99 -1.56 -14.43
CA LYS A 209 -6.01 -0.92 -15.27
C LYS A 209 -6.00 -1.49 -16.69
N HIS A 210 -4.81 -1.61 -17.29
CA HIS A 210 -4.66 -2.19 -18.63
C HIS A 210 -5.09 -3.67 -18.67
N GLY A 211 -4.90 -4.41 -17.58
CA GLY A 211 -5.34 -5.80 -17.42
C GLY A 211 -6.83 -5.97 -17.11
N GLY A 212 -7.61 -4.88 -17.03
CA GLY A 212 -9.04 -4.92 -16.72
C GLY A 212 -9.38 -5.16 -15.25
N PHE A 213 -8.42 -4.97 -14.34
CA PHE A 213 -8.64 -5.08 -12.90
C PHE A 213 -9.35 -3.83 -12.35
N ASN A 214 -10.16 -4.02 -11.31
CA ASN A 214 -10.86 -2.92 -10.66
C ASN A 214 -9.92 -2.20 -9.69
N ILE A 215 -9.56 -0.96 -9.99
CA ILE A 215 -8.68 -0.13 -9.16
C ILE A 215 -9.47 1.01 -8.51
N GLN A 216 -9.18 1.33 -7.25
CA GLN A 216 -9.93 2.33 -6.49
C GLN A 216 -9.02 3.13 -5.56
N ASP A 217 -9.40 4.38 -5.34
CA ASP A 217 -8.79 5.24 -4.35
C ASP A 217 -9.61 5.22 -3.05
N PHE A 218 -8.93 5.05 -1.91
CA PHE A 218 -9.60 5.00 -0.60
C PHE A 218 -9.90 6.38 0.01
N GLY A 219 -9.56 7.50 -0.61
CA GLY A 219 -9.85 8.82 -0.04
C GLY A 219 -9.67 9.98 -0.99
N GLY A 220 -9.70 11.22 -0.49
CA GLY A 220 -9.61 12.40 -1.35
C GLY A 220 -10.86 12.64 -2.20
N LEU A 221 -10.67 13.26 -3.38
CA LEU A 221 -11.74 13.73 -4.29
C LEU A 221 -11.49 13.36 -5.76
N GLY A 222 -10.54 12.46 -6.03
CA GLY A 222 -10.16 12.05 -7.38
C GLY A 222 -11.22 11.19 -8.09
N PRO A 223 -11.06 10.93 -9.40
CA PRO A 223 -12.03 10.19 -10.20
C PRO A 223 -12.14 8.70 -9.82
N TYR A 224 -11.13 8.15 -9.13
CA TYR A 224 -11.10 6.77 -8.67
C TYR A 224 -11.73 6.58 -7.27
N VAL A 225 -12.23 7.64 -6.65
CA VAL A 225 -12.74 7.62 -5.28
C VAL A 225 -14.22 7.25 -5.27
N PRO A 226 -14.61 6.12 -4.67
CA PRO A 226 -16.02 5.81 -4.45
C PRO A 226 -16.71 6.87 -3.59
N GLU A 227 -17.99 7.14 -3.82
CA GLU A 227 -18.74 8.20 -3.12
C GLU A 227 -18.63 8.09 -1.59
N ASN A 228 -18.69 6.87 -1.05
CA ASN A 228 -18.60 6.59 0.38
C ASN A 228 -17.17 6.64 0.95
N CYS A 229 -16.17 6.91 0.12
CA CYS A 229 -14.75 7.08 0.48
C CYS A 229 -14.27 8.52 0.37
N LYS A 230 -15.04 9.45 -0.22
CA LYS A 230 -14.63 10.85 -0.40
C LYS A 230 -14.18 11.48 0.91
N ASN A 231 -12.92 11.93 0.95
CA ASN A 231 -12.24 12.49 2.13
C ASN A 231 -12.39 11.68 3.43
N ARG A 232 -12.66 10.37 3.35
CA ARG A 232 -12.98 9.54 4.51
C ARG A 232 -11.74 9.06 5.26
N PHE A 233 -10.77 8.52 4.52
CA PHE A 233 -9.57 7.91 5.11
C PHE A 233 -8.33 8.77 4.95
N TYR A 234 -8.34 9.73 4.03
CA TYR A 234 -7.38 10.82 4.00
C TYR A 234 -8.03 12.05 3.36
N LYS A 235 -7.51 13.23 3.68
CA LYS A 235 -7.96 14.48 3.08
C LYS A 235 -7.01 14.93 1.98
N ARG A 236 -7.62 15.37 0.87
CA ARG A 236 -6.95 16.13 -0.17
C ARG A 236 -7.50 17.55 -0.17
N ILE A 237 -6.63 18.51 0.09
CA ILE A 237 -6.88 19.95 -0.09
C ILE A 237 -6.18 20.35 -1.39
N ASP A 238 -6.93 20.91 -2.33
CA ASP A 238 -6.35 21.41 -3.57
C ASP A 238 -5.47 22.64 -3.28
N ILE A 239 -4.26 22.60 -3.82
CA ILE A 239 -3.19 23.61 -3.60
C ILE A 239 -3.65 25.02 -4.00
N ASN A 240 -4.65 25.14 -4.88
CA ASN A 240 -5.23 26.43 -5.28
C ASN A 240 -6.03 27.13 -4.16
N GLN A 241 -6.25 26.47 -3.00
CA GLN A 241 -6.97 27.04 -1.85
C GLN A 241 -6.06 27.38 -0.67
N SER A 242 -4.78 26.98 -0.67
CA SER A 242 -3.81 27.40 0.35
C SER A 242 -2.38 27.32 -0.20
N ASN A 243 -1.59 28.38 0.03
CA ASN A 243 -0.13 28.41 -0.25
C ASN A 243 0.68 27.44 0.64
N GLU A 244 0.00 26.48 1.24
CA GLU A 244 0.45 25.67 2.36
C GLU A 244 0.01 24.23 2.10
N LEU A 245 0.99 23.32 2.07
CA LEU A 245 0.77 21.86 2.06
C LEU A 245 0.08 21.36 3.35
N PHE A 246 -0.15 22.24 4.32
CA PHE A 246 -0.80 21.98 5.58
C PHE A 246 -2.27 21.55 5.35
N GLY A 247 -2.62 20.37 5.86
CA GLY A 247 -3.95 19.78 5.77
C GLY A 247 -4.12 18.63 4.78
N ASN A 248 -3.13 18.35 3.91
CA ASN A 248 -3.07 17.07 3.20
C ASN A 248 -2.50 16.00 4.14
N SER A 249 -3.34 15.03 4.53
CA SER A 249 -2.91 14.00 5.49
C SER A 249 -2.03 12.93 4.84
N MET A 250 -2.19 12.65 3.54
CA MET A 250 -1.30 11.76 2.79
C MET A 250 -0.50 12.55 1.77
N ARG A 251 0.82 12.68 1.94
CA ARG A 251 1.71 13.43 1.05
C ARG A 251 3.11 12.82 1.01
N PHE A 252 3.94 13.14 0.01
CA PHE A 252 5.34 12.68 -0.02
C PHE A 252 6.20 13.44 1.01
N LYS A 253 6.05 14.76 1.05
CA LYS A 253 6.71 15.71 1.96
C LYS A 253 5.83 16.96 2.12
N PRO A 254 6.06 17.79 3.16
CA PRO A 254 6.94 17.58 4.31
C PRO A 254 6.41 16.51 5.28
N ASN A 255 7.20 16.18 6.30
CA ASN A 255 6.76 15.33 7.41
C ASN A 255 5.52 15.92 8.11
N ILE A 256 4.72 15.04 8.69
CA ILE A 256 3.58 15.34 9.54
C ILE A 256 3.99 15.08 10.98
N PHE A 257 3.78 16.05 11.85
CA PHE A 257 4.07 15.94 13.28
C PHE A 257 2.77 15.89 14.10
N ASP A 258 2.90 15.56 15.38
CA ASP A 258 1.80 15.35 16.33
C ASP A 258 0.74 16.46 16.30
N GLN A 259 1.14 17.72 16.06
CA GLN A 259 0.23 18.88 16.03
C GLN A 259 -0.70 18.91 14.80
N GLU A 260 -0.34 18.24 13.71
CA GLU A 260 -1.15 18.15 12.49
C GLU A 260 -2.12 16.96 12.51
N ILE A 261 -1.95 16.02 13.45
CA ILE A 261 -2.74 14.79 13.54
C ILE A 261 -3.94 15.04 14.47
N THR A 262 -5.05 15.51 13.88
CA THR A 262 -6.23 15.94 14.65
C THR A 262 -7.49 15.10 14.37
N GLU A 263 -7.56 14.50 13.18
CA GLU A 263 -8.73 13.74 12.71
C GLU A 263 -8.41 12.25 12.55
N SER A 264 -9.44 11.41 12.51
CA SER A 264 -9.32 9.96 12.30
C SER A 264 -9.02 9.57 10.85
N LEU A 265 -7.89 10.06 10.36
CA LEU A 265 -7.36 9.89 9.00
C LEU A 265 -6.04 9.09 9.01
N LEU A 266 -5.66 8.62 7.83
CA LEU A 266 -4.31 8.17 7.52
C LEU A 266 -3.42 9.39 7.29
N TYR A 267 -2.22 9.31 7.86
CA TYR A 267 -1.18 10.32 7.79
C TYR A 267 0.11 9.70 7.23
N HIS A 268 0.73 10.39 6.27
CA HIS A 268 2.05 10.04 5.75
C HIS A 268 2.78 11.30 5.22
N PRO A 269 4.10 11.46 5.47
CA PRO A 269 4.91 10.63 6.37
C PRO A 269 4.82 11.18 7.80
N ALA A 270 4.32 10.38 8.74
CA ALA A 270 4.20 10.77 10.14
C ALA A 270 5.53 10.54 10.89
N LYS A 271 5.97 11.54 11.65
CA LYS A 271 7.16 11.47 12.52
C LYS A 271 6.79 11.89 13.94
N PHE A 272 6.96 10.97 14.87
CA PHE A 272 6.65 11.20 16.28
C PHE A 272 7.88 11.67 17.04
N SER A 273 7.66 12.50 18.05
CA SER A 273 8.72 13.03 18.93
C SER A 273 9.60 11.93 19.56
N GLU A 274 9.02 10.75 19.83
CA GLU A 274 9.73 9.57 20.36
C GLU A 274 10.72 8.92 19.36
N GLU A 275 10.61 9.21 18.06
CA GLU A 275 11.55 8.72 17.03
C GLU A 275 12.85 9.53 16.98
N LYS A 276 12.94 10.67 17.68
CA LYS A 276 14.13 11.55 17.69
C LYS A 276 15.16 11.19 18.77
N ASN A 277 14.86 10.25 19.66
CA ASN A 277 15.69 9.92 20.83
C ASN A 277 16.32 8.51 20.76
N ILE A 278 16.58 8.00 19.56
CA ILE A 278 17.38 6.79 19.33
C ILE A 278 18.54 7.14 18.39
#